data_AF-A0A086JGS4-F1
#
_entry.id   AF-A0A086JGS4-F1
#
_cell.length_a   1.000
_cell.length_b   1.000
_cell.length_c   1.000
_cell.angle_alpha   90.00
_cell.angle_beta   90.00
_cell.angle_gamma   90.00
#
_symmetry.space_group_name_H-M   'P 1'
#
loop_
_entity.id
_entity.type
_entity.pdbx_description
1 polymer ?
#
loop_
_entity_poly.entity_id
_entity_poly.type
_entity_poly.pdbx_seq_one_letter_code
_entity_poly.pdbx_strand_id
1 'polypeptide(L)'
;MRSCIITAQDHETMTLIHLCCSLYPPERLRLSPEKLFNLNQLLSKLFWRCADSPELSNLRQDLAQYQGALQRAGIPDHDVWMLKQSTAGASLCFAEKLIALLFAIGLGVPLLPLWGPLRVIAYFLAERHRAQALAASSVKVKGMDVVASYKVIVLLVCVPLFNLVYGAIFGLVFRRTLAETLATMLLCICLLPVAYYFSMRQAEKILPLIRQMRTLIIVVVGKVNIWRENERELITQRMNLQFSVRETLLKLGPQTSPAFMEELYSILPKAVLVADIKRLIRKKEDFAPLQMKSLMNNAEEIL
;
A
#
# COMPACT_ATOMS: atom_id res chain seq x y z
N MET A 1 25.72 -2.97 -5.69
CA MET A 1 24.92 -2.94 -4.43
C MET A 1 24.22 -1.62 -4.18
N ARG A 2 24.90 -0.45 -4.18
CA ARG A 2 24.24 0.85 -3.92
C ARG A 2 23.08 1.17 -4.89
N SER A 3 23.15 0.69 -6.13
CA SER A 3 22.10 0.83 -7.13
C SER A 3 20.80 0.07 -6.78
N CYS A 4 20.85 -0.91 -5.87
CA CYS A 4 19.72 -1.76 -5.50
C CYS A 4 19.10 -1.39 -4.14
N ILE A 5 19.52 -0.29 -3.53
CA ILE A 5 19.10 0.13 -2.19
C ILE A 5 18.41 1.50 -2.29
N ILE A 6 17.33 1.67 -1.54
CA ILE A 6 16.67 2.95 -1.31
C ILE A 6 17.12 3.44 0.06
N THR A 7 17.70 4.64 0.13
CA THR A 7 18.19 5.23 1.38
C THR A 7 17.33 6.41 1.80
N ALA A 8 17.16 6.61 3.10
CA ALA A 8 16.54 7.79 3.67
C ALA A 8 17.27 8.14 4.98
N GLN A 9 17.19 9.39 5.40
CA GLN A 9 17.73 9.84 6.69
C GLN A 9 17.00 9.13 7.83
N ASP A 10 15.66 9.23 7.82
CA ASP A 10 14.79 8.67 8.85
C ASP A 10 13.62 7.87 8.26
N HIS A 11 12.94 7.12 9.13
CA HIS A 11 11.74 6.37 8.76
C HIS A 11 10.62 7.29 8.27
N GLU A 12 10.47 8.47 8.87
CA GLU A 12 9.46 9.45 8.44
C GLU A 12 9.74 9.92 7.01
N THR A 13 10.99 10.32 6.73
CA THR A 13 11.42 10.70 5.38
C THR A 13 11.16 9.58 4.37
N MET A 14 11.41 8.32 4.74
CA MET A 14 11.11 7.17 3.88
C MET A 14 9.62 7.08 3.55
N THR A 15 8.74 7.27 4.54
CA THR A 15 7.29 7.26 4.28
C THR A 15 6.84 8.41 3.40
N LEU A 16 7.45 9.60 3.54
CA LEU A 16 7.18 10.75 2.66
C LEU A 16 7.67 10.50 1.23
N ILE A 17 8.86 9.90 1.06
CA ILE A 17 9.38 9.52 -0.26
C ILE A 17 8.43 8.54 -0.96
N HIS A 18 7.95 7.52 -0.25
CA HIS A 18 6.98 6.57 -0.80
C HIS A 18 5.64 7.24 -1.17
N LEU A 19 5.19 8.22 -0.40
CA LEU A 19 4.00 9.01 -0.70
C LEU A 19 4.22 9.91 -1.94
N CYS A 20 5.39 10.54 -2.09
CA CYS A 20 5.77 11.23 -3.32
C CYS A 20 5.71 10.30 -4.54
N CYS A 21 6.23 9.07 -4.41
CA CYS A 21 6.19 8.07 -5.47
C CYS A 21 4.77 7.68 -5.89
N SER A 22 3.81 7.65 -4.95
CA SER A 22 2.42 7.34 -5.27
C SER A 22 1.66 8.53 -5.87
N LEU A 23 2.06 9.76 -5.52
CA LEU A 23 1.44 10.99 -6.02
C LEU A 23 1.94 11.40 -7.42
N TYR A 24 3.21 11.13 -7.73
CA TYR A 24 3.82 11.51 -9.01
C TYR A 24 3.06 10.99 -10.26
N PRO A 25 2.79 9.67 -10.41
CA PRO A 25 2.12 9.15 -11.58
C PRO A 25 0.63 9.57 -11.64
N PRO A 26 0.05 9.67 -12.85
CA PRO A 26 -1.38 9.86 -13.05
C PRO A 26 -2.23 8.85 -12.29
N GLU A 27 -3.42 9.26 -11.89
CA GLU A 27 -4.36 8.36 -11.23
C GLU A 27 -4.68 7.15 -12.11
N ARG A 28 -4.65 5.95 -11.52
CA ARG A 28 -4.87 4.64 -12.14
C ARG A 28 -3.75 4.14 -13.08
N LEU A 29 -2.69 4.91 -13.29
CA LEU A 29 -1.52 4.39 -13.98
C LEU A 29 -0.72 3.49 -13.04
N ARG A 30 -0.59 2.20 -13.39
CA ARG A 30 0.28 1.27 -12.67
C ARG A 30 1.66 1.25 -13.31
N LEU A 31 2.66 1.76 -12.59
CA LEU A 31 4.06 1.62 -12.99
C LEU A 31 4.52 0.17 -12.78
N SER A 32 5.43 -0.31 -13.65
CA SER A 32 6.09 -1.59 -13.41
C SER A 32 6.93 -1.51 -12.12
N PRO A 33 7.17 -2.63 -11.42
CA PRO A 33 7.95 -2.64 -10.19
C PRO A 33 9.34 -2.00 -10.35
N GLU A 34 9.99 -2.23 -11.49
CA GLU A 34 11.29 -1.65 -11.84
C GLU A 34 11.22 -0.13 -11.97
N LYS A 35 10.22 0.39 -12.69
CA LYS A 35 10.00 1.83 -12.85
C LYS A 35 9.69 2.51 -11.51
N LEU A 36 8.89 1.85 -10.68
CA LEU A 36 8.58 2.33 -9.33
C LEU A 36 9.84 2.35 -8.45
N PHE A 37 10.69 1.33 -8.54
CA PHE A 37 11.96 1.26 -7.82
C PHE A 37 12.90 2.40 -8.26
N ASN A 38 13.06 2.62 -9.56
CA ASN A 38 13.88 3.71 -10.10
C ASN A 38 13.36 5.07 -9.65
N LEU A 39 12.04 5.27 -9.65
CA LEU A 39 11.42 6.50 -9.15
C LEU A 39 11.70 6.72 -7.65
N ASN A 40 11.59 5.68 -6.83
CA ASN A 40 11.95 5.76 -5.40
C ASN A 40 13.42 6.14 -5.21
N GLN A 41 14.33 5.58 -6.03
CA GLN A 41 15.74 5.89 -5.94
C GLN A 41 16.04 7.34 -6.36
N LEU A 42 15.39 7.84 -7.41
CA LEU A 42 15.48 9.25 -7.83
C LEU A 42 15.00 10.20 -6.73
N LEU A 43 13.82 9.94 -6.17
CA LEU A 43 13.27 10.76 -5.09
C LEU A 43 14.13 10.70 -3.83
N SER A 44 14.65 9.52 -3.48
CA SER A 44 15.61 9.35 -2.39
C SER A 44 16.84 10.24 -2.59
N LYS A 45 17.48 10.21 -3.78
CA LYS A 45 18.63 11.08 -4.10
C LYS A 45 18.30 12.57 -3.96
N LEU A 46 17.12 12.99 -4.45
CA LEU A 46 16.66 14.37 -4.36
C LEU A 46 16.46 14.80 -2.90
N PHE A 47 15.82 13.94 -2.09
CA PHE A 47 15.60 14.22 -0.66
C PHE A 47 16.90 14.33 0.14
N TRP A 48 17.95 13.62 -0.28
CA TRP A 48 19.28 13.73 0.31
C TRP A 48 20.03 14.99 -0.13
N ARG A 49 20.07 15.29 -1.42
CA ARG A 49 20.86 16.42 -1.97
C ARG A 49 20.22 17.78 -1.71
N CYS A 50 18.89 17.85 -1.75
CA CYS A 50 18.14 19.08 -1.55
C CYS A 50 17.52 19.16 -0.15
N ALA A 51 18.12 18.49 0.84
CA ALA A 51 17.57 18.41 2.20
C ALA A 51 17.31 19.80 2.82
N ASP A 52 18.18 20.77 2.52
CA ASP A 52 18.15 22.12 3.08
C ASP A 52 17.32 23.12 2.24
N SER A 53 16.71 22.69 1.12
CA SER A 53 15.96 23.61 0.27
C SER A 53 14.60 23.97 0.90
N PRO A 54 14.19 25.25 0.88
CA PRO A 54 12.91 25.66 1.47
C PRO A 54 11.72 25.03 0.75
N GLU A 55 11.83 24.80 -0.56
CA GLU A 55 10.80 24.14 -1.35
C GLU A 55 10.58 22.69 -0.91
N LEU A 56 11.66 21.93 -0.63
CA LEU A 56 11.53 20.56 -0.15
C LEU A 56 10.97 20.53 1.28
N SER A 57 11.34 21.49 2.12
CA SER A 57 10.80 21.61 3.48
C SER A 57 9.28 21.83 3.47
N ASN A 58 8.80 22.75 2.63
CA ASN A 58 7.37 23.00 2.46
C ASN A 58 6.64 21.75 1.97
N LEU A 59 7.20 21.07 0.95
CA LEU A 59 6.64 19.83 0.44
C LEU A 59 6.55 18.74 1.54
N ARG A 60 7.59 18.61 2.38
CA ARG A 60 7.59 17.64 3.51
C ARG A 60 6.45 17.93 4.48
N GLN A 61 6.22 19.20 4.80
CA GLN A 61 5.14 19.62 5.70
C GLN A 61 3.76 19.29 5.10
N ASP A 62 3.52 19.64 3.83
CA ASP A 62 2.25 19.37 3.16
C ASP A 62 1.96 17.85 3.06
N LEU A 63 3.00 17.06 2.76
CA LEU A 63 2.89 15.60 2.71
C LEU A 63 2.60 14.99 4.08
N ALA A 64 3.25 15.48 5.14
CA ALA A 64 3.00 15.02 6.50
C ALA A 64 1.57 15.35 6.95
N GLN A 65 1.08 16.55 6.64
CA GLN A 65 -0.30 16.95 6.93
C GLN A 65 -1.30 16.05 6.21
N TYR A 66 -1.07 15.78 4.92
CA TYR A 66 -1.92 14.87 4.15
C TYR A 66 -1.86 13.43 4.66
N GLN A 67 -0.68 12.93 5.02
CA GLN A 67 -0.54 11.61 5.64
C GLN A 67 -1.35 11.51 6.94
N GLY A 68 -1.33 12.56 7.77
CA GLY A 68 -2.16 12.65 8.97
C GLY A 68 -3.66 12.71 8.66
N ALA A 69 -4.08 13.38 7.58
CA ALA A 69 -5.47 13.40 7.12
C ALA A 69 -5.94 12.02 6.64
N LEU A 70 -5.11 11.29 5.88
CA LEU A 70 -5.38 9.91 5.46
C LEU A 70 -5.54 8.96 6.66
N GLN A 71 -4.66 9.08 7.66
CA GLN A 71 -4.73 8.28 8.88
C GLN A 71 -6.01 8.56 9.67
N ARG A 72 -6.39 9.83 9.85
CA ARG A 72 -7.64 10.23 10.52
C ARG A 72 -8.88 9.71 9.79
N ALA A 73 -8.87 9.72 8.47
CA ALA A 73 -9.97 9.18 7.66
C ALA A 73 -9.98 7.65 7.59
N GLY A 74 -8.87 6.98 7.90
CA GLY A 74 -8.72 5.53 7.78
C GLY A 74 -8.71 5.03 6.33
N ILE A 75 -8.36 5.89 5.37
CA ILE A 75 -8.34 5.60 3.94
C ILE A 75 -6.88 5.66 3.46
N PRO A 76 -6.34 4.60 2.85
CA PRO A 76 -4.99 4.66 2.29
C PRO A 76 -4.97 5.47 0.98
N ASP A 77 -3.84 6.11 0.65
CA ASP A 77 -3.72 6.96 -0.56
C ASP A 77 -4.19 6.26 -1.85
N HIS A 78 -3.85 4.98 -2.02
CA HIS A 78 -4.24 4.20 -3.20
C HIS A 78 -5.75 3.94 -3.31
N ASP A 79 -6.54 4.19 -2.26
CA ASP A 79 -7.99 4.03 -2.23
C ASP A 79 -8.71 5.38 -2.40
N VAL A 80 -8.01 6.52 -2.30
CA VAL A 80 -8.61 7.87 -2.39
C VAL A 80 -9.33 8.11 -3.72
N TRP A 81 -8.89 7.49 -4.82
CA TRP A 81 -9.57 7.60 -6.10
C TRP A 81 -11.00 7.03 -6.08
N MET A 82 -11.32 6.11 -5.17
CA MET A 82 -12.68 5.57 -5.04
C MET A 82 -13.65 6.65 -4.54
N LEU A 83 -13.17 7.62 -3.76
CA LEU A 83 -13.97 8.77 -3.31
C LEU A 83 -14.42 9.65 -4.47
N LYS A 84 -13.78 9.55 -5.65
CA LYS A 84 -14.15 10.27 -6.87
C LYS A 84 -15.26 9.59 -7.68
N GLN A 85 -15.68 8.37 -7.33
CA GLN A 85 -16.72 7.67 -8.09
C GLN A 85 -18.07 8.39 -7.99
N SER A 86 -18.85 8.32 -9.08
CA SER A 86 -20.27 8.65 -9.06
C SER A 86 -21.02 7.60 -8.25
N THR A 87 -22.23 7.89 -7.80
CA THR A 87 -23.00 6.90 -7.00
C THR A 87 -23.31 5.62 -7.77
N ALA A 88 -23.57 5.72 -9.07
CA ALA A 88 -23.79 4.56 -9.93
C ALA A 88 -22.49 3.75 -10.16
N GLY A 89 -21.35 4.42 -10.33
CA GLY A 89 -20.06 3.75 -10.41
C GLY A 89 -19.67 3.08 -9.08
N ALA A 90 -19.96 3.74 -7.96
CA ALA A 90 -19.69 3.24 -6.63
C ALA A 90 -20.51 1.98 -6.29
N SER A 91 -21.79 1.92 -6.69
CA SER A 91 -22.61 0.72 -6.48
C SER A 91 -22.14 -0.47 -7.31
N LEU A 92 -21.73 -0.25 -8.56
CA LEU A 92 -21.14 -1.32 -9.39
C LEU A 92 -19.81 -1.82 -8.80
N CYS A 93 -18.91 -0.90 -8.44
CA CYS A 93 -17.66 -1.27 -7.77
C CYS A 93 -17.92 -2.00 -6.44
N PHE A 94 -18.96 -1.62 -5.70
CA PHE A 94 -19.34 -2.30 -4.46
C PHE A 94 -19.74 -3.76 -4.71
N ALA A 95 -20.56 -4.01 -5.74
CA ALA A 95 -20.96 -5.37 -6.11
C ALA A 95 -19.75 -6.23 -6.52
N GLU A 96 -18.85 -5.70 -7.35
CA GLU A 96 -17.61 -6.39 -7.75
C GLU A 96 -16.74 -6.77 -6.53
N LYS A 97 -16.57 -5.83 -5.59
CA LYS A 97 -15.76 -6.02 -4.39
C LYS A 97 -16.43 -6.96 -3.40
N LEU A 98 -17.75 -6.98 -3.33
CA LEU A 98 -18.52 -7.95 -2.54
C LEU A 98 -18.30 -9.37 -3.05
N ILE A 99 -18.41 -9.59 -4.36
CA ILE A 99 -18.14 -10.91 -4.98
C ILE A 99 -16.70 -11.34 -4.71
N ALA A 100 -15.74 -10.43 -4.89
CA ALA A 100 -14.34 -10.71 -4.61
C ALA A 100 -14.09 -11.05 -3.12
N LEU A 101 -14.80 -10.39 -2.21
CA LEU A 101 -14.72 -10.66 -0.77
C LEU A 101 -15.29 -12.03 -0.42
N LEU A 102 -16.46 -12.39 -0.96
CA LEU A 102 -17.06 -13.71 -0.76
C LEU A 102 -16.14 -14.82 -1.27
N PHE A 103 -15.55 -14.63 -2.45
CA PHE A 103 -14.57 -15.57 -3.00
C PHE A 103 -13.31 -15.68 -2.12
N ALA A 104 -12.80 -14.54 -1.63
CA ALA A 104 -11.64 -14.52 -0.75
C ALA A 104 -11.91 -15.21 0.60
N ILE A 105 -13.11 -15.04 1.16
CA ILE A 105 -13.54 -15.73 2.38
C ILE A 105 -13.70 -17.23 2.13
N GLY A 106 -14.40 -17.61 1.06
CA GLY A 106 -14.68 -19.00 0.71
C GLY A 106 -13.44 -19.86 0.48
N LEU A 107 -12.35 -19.28 -0.05
CA LEU A 107 -11.07 -19.99 -0.24
C LEU A 107 -10.05 -19.74 0.87
N GLY A 108 -10.07 -18.56 1.49
CA GLY A 108 -9.06 -18.14 2.45
C GLY A 108 -9.33 -18.61 3.88
N VAL A 109 -10.59 -18.67 4.30
CA VAL A 109 -10.95 -18.95 5.70
C VAL A 109 -10.99 -20.45 6.04
N PRO A 110 -11.44 -21.37 5.17
CA PRO A 110 -11.58 -22.78 5.58
C PRO A 110 -10.29 -23.47 6.04
N LEU A 111 -9.13 -23.12 5.47
CA LEU A 111 -7.83 -23.68 5.89
C LEU A 111 -7.16 -22.87 7.02
N LEU A 112 -7.78 -21.78 7.49
CA LEU A 112 -7.23 -20.92 8.54
C LEU A 112 -6.88 -21.68 9.83
N PRO A 113 -7.65 -22.69 10.29
CA PRO A 113 -7.26 -23.50 11.45
C PRO A 113 -5.94 -24.26 11.26
N LEU A 114 -5.56 -24.58 10.01
CA LEU A 114 -4.34 -25.33 9.70
C LEU A 114 -3.11 -24.41 9.60
N TRP A 115 -3.20 -23.30 8.86
CA TRP A 115 -2.06 -22.39 8.67
C TRP A 115 -2.01 -21.24 9.69
N GLY A 116 -3.12 -20.94 10.36
CA GLY A 116 -3.22 -19.86 11.34
C GLY A 116 -2.26 -20.01 12.53
N PRO A 117 -2.22 -21.19 13.21
CA PRO A 117 -1.27 -21.43 14.29
C PRO A 117 0.19 -21.28 13.85
N LEU A 118 0.53 -21.79 12.67
CA LEU A 118 1.87 -21.65 12.07
C LEU A 118 2.27 -20.17 11.92
N ARG A 119 1.36 -19.34 11.41
CA ARG A 119 1.56 -17.88 11.26
C ARG A 119 1.75 -17.20 12.61
N VAL A 120 0.97 -17.56 13.61
CA VAL A 120 1.03 -16.98 14.97
C VAL A 120 2.34 -17.35 15.66
N ILE A 121 2.74 -18.64 15.62
CA ILE A 121 4.00 -19.11 16.19
C ILE A 121 5.18 -18.38 15.54
N ALA A 122 5.21 -18.32 14.19
CA ALA A 122 6.27 -17.63 13.46
C ALA A 122 6.34 -16.14 13.79
N TYR A 123 5.20 -15.48 14.01
CA TYR A 123 5.16 -14.08 14.43
C TYR A 123 5.77 -13.86 15.82
N PHE A 124 5.33 -14.63 16.83
CA PHE A 124 5.85 -14.47 18.20
C PHE A 124 7.34 -14.76 18.31
N LEU A 125 7.79 -15.82 17.66
CA LEU A 125 9.20 -16.22 17.67
C LEU A 125 10.08 -15.18 16.96
N ALA A 126 9.63 -14.67 15.82
CA ALA A 126 10.36 -13.64 15.08
C ALA A 126 10.39 -12.29 15.82
N GLU A 127 9.32 -11.92 16.51
CA GLU A 127 9.27 -10.68 17.30
C GLU A 127 10.19 -10.75 18.52
N ARG A 128 10.22 -11.89 19.21
CA ARG A 128 11.19 -12.14 20.29
C ARG A 128 12.63 -12.02 19.79
N HIS A 129 12.92 -12.59 18.62
CA HIS A 129 14.25 -12.50 18.01
C HIS A 129 14.59 -11.07 17.55
N ARG A 130 13.61 -10.33 17.01
CA ARG A 130 13.75 -8.91 16.66
C ARG A 130 14.12 -8.07 17.87
N ALA A 131 13.43 -8.25 19.00
CA ALA A 131 13.71 -7.51 20.23
C ALA A 131 15.14 -7.75 20.74
N GLN A 132 15.61 -9.00 20.69
CA GLN A 132 17.00 -9.34 21.03
C GLN A 132 18.01 -8.69 20.07
N ALA A 133 17.75 -8.77 18.77
CA ALA A 133 18.62 -8.18 17.75
C ALA A 133 18.66 -6.65 17.80
N LEU A 134 17.55 -6.01 18.19
CA LEU A 134 17.46 -4.56 18.39
C LEU A 134 18.26 -4.14 19.62
N ALA A 135 18.15 -4.87 20.73
CA ALA A 135 18.91 -4.60 21.94
C ALA A 135 20.43 -4.76 21.73
N ALA A 136 20.85 -5.69 20.86
CA ALA A 136 22.26 -5.92 20.55
C ALA A 136 22.85 -4.93 19.54
N SER A 137 22.04 -4.10 18.85
CA SER A 137 22.52 -3.24 17.76
C SER A 137 22.17 -1.78 18.01
N SER A 138 23.18 -0.93 18.08
CA SER A 138 23.02 0.52 18.23
C SER A 138 22.53 1.23 16.97
N VAL A 139 22.57 0.59 15.80
CA VAL A 139 22.29 1.20 14.49
C VAL A 139 20.91 0.82 13.94
N LYS A 140 20.29 -0.26 14.43
CA LYS A 140 19.01 -0.75 13.89
C LYS A 140 17.83 -0.01 14.53
N VAL A 141 17.07 0.72 13.73
CA VAL A 141 15.88 1.44 14.21
C VAL A 141 14.66 0.52 14.39
N LYS A 142 14.40 -0.41 13.44
CA LYS A 142 13.23 -1.32 13.50
C LYS A 142 13.56 -2.81 13.36
N GLY A 143 14.58 -3.18 12.58
CA GLY A 143 15.00 -4.58 12.39
C GLY A 143 13.98 -5.47 11.68
N MET A 144 13.20 -4.92 10.74
CA MET A 144 12.14 -5.68 10.02
C MET A 144 12.70 -6.77 9.11
N ASP A 145 13.92 -6.59 8.61
CA ASP A 145 14.70 -7.58 7.88
C ASP A 145 14.90 -8.86 8.70
N VAL A 146 15.28 -8.71 9.97
CA VAL A 146 15.48 -9.83 10.91
C VAL A 146 14.19 -10.62 11.10
N VAL A 147 13.05 -9.94 11.23
CA VAL A 147 11.73 -10.59 11.38
C VAL A 147 11.41 -11.46 10.16
N ALA A 148 11.61 -10.93 8.96
CA ALA A 148 11.28 -11.62 7.73
C ALA A 148 12.12 -12.89 7.57
N SER A 149 13.44 -12.78 7.73
CA SER A 149 14.36 -13.91 7.65
C SER A 149 14.05 -14.96 8.72
N TYR A 150 13.77 -14.55 9.95
CA TYR A 150 13.48 -15.49 11.03
C TYR A 150 12.16 -16.23 10.83
N LYS A 151 11.12 -15.56 10.32
CA LYS A 151 9.84 -16.22 9.96
C LYS A 151 10.05 -17.34 8.95
N VAL A 152 10.92 -17.13 7.95
CA VAL A 152 11.23 -18.16 6.94
C VAL A 152 11.87 -19.38 7.59
N ILE A 153 12.86 -19.18 8.47
CA ILE A 153 13.53 -20.28 9.19
C ILE A 153 12.53 -21.06 10.06
N VAL A 154 11.69 -20.36 10.83
CA VAL A 154 10.68 -20.99 11.69
C VAL A 154 9.69 -21.80 10.85
N LEU A 155 9.19 -21.24 9.74
CA LEU A 155 8.23 -21.93 8.88
C LEU A 155 8.85 -23.14 8.16
N LEU A 156 10.12 -23.08 7.80
CA LEU A 156 10.83 -24.20 7.17
C LEU A 156 10.85 -25.45 8.07
N VAL A 157 10.89 -25.27 9.39
CA VAL A 157 10.84 -26.37 10.37
C VAL A 157 9.41 -26.70 10.79
N CYS A 158 8.59 -25.69 11.10
CA CYS A 158 7.25 -25.91 11.65
C CYS A 158 6.26 -26.47 10.61
N VAL A 159 6.31 -26.04 9.35
CA VAL A 159 5.38 -26.51 8.31
C VAL A 159 5.45 -28.03 8.08
N PRO A 160 6.61 -28.66 7.83
CA PRO A 160 6.66 -30.10 7.64
C PRO A 160 6.24 -30.87 8.89
N LEU A 161 6.62 -30.39 10.09
CA LEU A 161 6.24 -31.02 11.35
C LEU A 161 4.71 -31.00 11.55
N PHE A 162 4.07 -29.85 11.34
CA PHE A 162 2.62 -29.72 11.45
C PHE A 162 1.90 -30.59 10.42
N ASN A 163 2.39 -30.63 9.18
CA ASN A 163 1.80 -31.46 8.12
C ASN A 163 1.89 -32.96 8.43
N LEU A 164 2.98 -33.42 9.05
CA LEU A 164 3.10 -34.79 9.54
C LEU A 164 2.06 -35.10 10.61
N VAL A 165 1.89 -34.21 11.60
CA VAL A 165 0.89 -34.37 12.65
C VAL A 165 -0.53 -34.38 12.07
N TYR A 166 -0.85 -33.44 11.18
CA TYR A 166 -2.16 -33.39 10.51
C TYR A 166 -2.42 -34.64 9.68
N GLY A 167 -1.43 -35.10 8.91
CA GLY A 167 -1.55 -36.33 8.13
C GLY A 167 -1.81 -37.57 9.01
N ALA A 168 -1.14 -37.67 10.16
CA ALA A 168 -1.35 -38.74 11.12
C ALA A 168 -2.76 -38.69 11.72
N ILE A 169 -3.22 -37.49 12.12
CA ILE A 169 -4.59 -37.29 12.64
C ILE A 169 -5.62 -37.69 11.59
N PHE A 170 -5.46 -37.24 10.33
CA PHE A 170 -6.38 -37.62 9.26
C PHE A 170 -6.40 -39.14 9.04
N GLY A 171 -5.24 -39.80 8.98
CA GLY A 171 -5.18 -41.26 8.84
C GLY A 171 -5.91 -42.02 9.97
N LEU A 172 -5.74 -41.56 11.21
CA LEU A 172 -6.40 -42.15 12.39
C LEU A 172 -7.92 -41.91 12.38
N VAL A 173 -8.37 -40.69 12.09
CA VAL A 173 -9.80 -40.32 12.08
C VAL A 173 -10.56 -41.10 11.00
N PHE A 174 -9.96 -41.28 9.82
CA PHE A 174 -10.57 -42.05 8.73
C PHE A 174 -10.36 -43.57 8.86
N ARG A 175 -9.84 -44.06 10.00
CA ARG A 175 -9.57 -45.48 10.30
C ARG A 175 -8.85 -46.21 9.15
N ARG A 176 -7.85 -45.56 8.58
CA ARG A 176 -7.03 -46.09 7.48
C ARG A 176 -6.05 -47.14 7.98
N THR A 177 -5.61 -48.04 7.10
CA THR A 177 -4.50 -48.95 7.42
C THR A 177 -3.21 -48.16 7.69
N LEU A 178 -2.20 -48.79 8.30
CA LEU A 178 -0.92 -48.13 8.56
C LEU A 178 -0.26 -47.61 7.27
N ALA A 179 -0.31 -48.40 6.19
CA ALA A 179 0.23 -48.00 4.88
C ALA A 179 -0.51 -46.79 4.29
N GLU A 180 -1.84 -46.78 4.38
CA GLU A 180 -2.67 -45.66 3.93
C GLU A 180 -2.47 -44.39 4.78
N THR A 181 -2.21 -44.53 6.07
CA THR A 181 -1.89 -43.41 6.97
C THR A 181 -0.54 -42.79 6.57
N LEU A 182 0.49 -43.60 6.33
CA LEU A 182 1.78 -43.12 5.83
C LEU A 182 1.65 -42.43 4.47
N ALA A 183 0.87 -42.99 3.55
CA ALA A 183 0.58 -42.34 2.26
C ALA A 183 -0.14 -40.99 2.45
N THR A 184 -1.08 -40.91 3.41
CA THR A 184 -1.78 -39.66 3.76
C THR A 184 -0.83 -38.61 4.33
N MET A 185 0.12 -39.01 5.17
CA MET A 185 1.16 -38.12 5.71
C MET A 185 2.07 -37.56 4.62
N LEU A 186 2.54 -38.40 3.70
CA LEU A 186 3.34 -37.96 2.55
C LEU A 186 2.55 -36.99 1.67
N LEU A 187 1.28 -37.30 1.40
CA LEU A 187 0.39 -36.44 0.62
C LEU A 187 0.16 -35.09 1.32
N CYS A 188 -0.01 -35.08 2.64
CA CYS A 188 -0.14 -33.85 3.42
C CYS A 188 1.12 -32.98 3.35
N ILE A 189 2.33 -33.57 3.45
CA ILE A 189 3.59 -32.83 3.32
C ILE A 189 3.71 -32.14 1.95
N CYS A 190 3.28 -32.81 0.87
CA CYS A 190 3.40 -32.26 -0.48
C CYS A 190 2.28 -31.28 -0.85
N LEU A 191 1.01 -31.59 -0.53
CA LEU A 191 -0.14 -30.82 -0.98
C LEU A 191 -0.54 -29.68 -0.03
N LEU A 192 -0.42 -29.85 1.29
CA LEU A 192 -0.85 -28.81 2.24
C LEU A 192 -0.06 -27.50 2.09
N PRO A 193 1.27 -27.48 1.87
CA PRO A 193 1.97 -26.21 1.66
C PRO A 193 1.44 -25.41 0.48
N VAL A 194 1.08 -26.09 -0.62
CA VAL A 194 0.48 -25.47 -1.80
C VAL A 194 -0.91 -24.91 -1.46
N ALA A 195 -1.73 -25.70 -0.78
CA ALA A 195 -3.05 -25.27 -0.33
C ALA A 195 -2.99 -24.08 0.65
N TYR A 196 -2.03 -24.10 1.59
CA TYR A 196 -1.76 -23.00 2.51
C TYR A 196 -1.39 -21.73 1.77
N TYR A 197 -0.51 -21.81 0.78
CA TYR A 197 -0.13 -20.65 -0.03
C TYR A 197 -1.34 -20.01 -0.72
N PHE A 198 -2.19 -20.79 -1.40
CA PHE A 198 -3.38 -20.27 -2.05
C PHE A 198 -4.37 -19.68 -1.04
N SER A 199 -4.65 -20.41 0.05
CA SER A 199 -5.57 -19.96 1.09
C SER A 199 -5.09 -18.66 1.76
N MET A 200 -3.81 -18.60 2.16
CA MET A 200 -3.21 -17.40 2.74
C MET A 200 -3.26 -16.20 1.79
N ARG A 201 -2.97 -16.40 0.50
CA ARG A 201 -3.01 -15.33 -0.52
C ARG A 201 -4.42 -14.77 -0.73
N GLN A 202 -5.45 -15.59 -0.56
CA GLN A 202 -6.83 -15.09 -0.59
C GLN A 202 -7.22 -14.41 0.72
N ALA A 203 -6.82 -14.98 1.86
CA ALA A 203 -7.08 -14.39 3.18
C ALA A 203 -6.47 -12.98 3.33
N GLU A 204 -5.30 -12.72 2.75
CA GLU A 204 -4.66 -11.40 2.74
C GLU A 204 -5.49 -10.32 2.03
N LYS A 205 -6.36 -10.69 1.09
CA LYS A 205 -7.22 -9.74 0.38
C LYS A 205 -8.44 -9.31 1.18
N ILE A 206 -8.83 -10.08 2.21
CA ILE A 206 -10.07 -9.86 2.97
C ILE A 206 -10.06 -8.48 3.64
N LEU A 207 -9.01 -8.14 4.40
CA LEU A 207 -8.95 -6.86 5.12
C LEU A 207 -8.92 -5.64 4.18
N PRO A 208 -8.09 -5.60 3.12
CA PRO A 208 -8.18 -4.54 2.10
C PRO A 208 -9.56 -4.42 1.48
N LEU A 209 -10.19 -5.53 1.10
CA LEU A 209 -11.53 -5.52 0.49
C LEU A 209 -12.58 -4.96 1.45
N ILE A 210 -12.56 -5.33 2.73
CA ILE A 210 -13.48 -4.78 3.75
C ILE A 210 -13.30 -3.26 3.87
N ARG A 211 -12.05 -2.76 3.88
CA ARG A 211 -11.78 -1.32 3.95
C ARG A 211 -12.28 -0.59 2.70
N GLN A 212 -12.08 -1.17 1.51
CA GLN A 212 -12.58 -0.60 0.26
C GLN A 212 -14.10 -0.56 0.23
N MET A 213 -14.76 -1.62 0.72
CA MET A 213 -16.21 -1.68 0.86
C MET A 213 -16.75 -0.58 1.78
N ARG A 214 -16.11 -0.36 2.94
CA ARG A 214 -16.45 0.76 3.84
C ARG A 214 -16.35 2.11 3.12
N THR A 215 -15.29 2.32 2.35
CA THR A 215 -15.08 3.56 1.58
C THR A 215 -16.19 3.76 0.53
N LEU A 216 -16.60 2.70 -0.16
CA LEU A 216 -17.67 2.76 -1.16
C LEU A 216 -19.05 3.00 -0.54
N ILE A 217 -19.33 2.44 0.64
CA ILE A 217 -20.56 2.72 1.39
C ILE A 217 -20.67 4.22 1.68
N ILE A 218 -19.57 4.83 2.13
CA ILE A 218 -19.52 6.28 2.39
C ILE A 218 -19.86 7.07 1.12
N VAL A 219 -19.32 6.70 -0.04
CA VAL A 219 -19.61 7.37 -1.33
C VAL A 219 -21.08 7.22 -1.75
N VAL A 220 -21.66 6.03 -1.56
CA VAL A 220 -23.06 5.74 -1.94
C VAL A 220 -24.04 6.48 -1.02
N VAL A 221 -23.79 6.45 0.30
CA VAL A 221 -24.63 7.12 1.32
C VAL A 221 -24.45 8.64 1.28
N GLY A 222 -23.27 9.12 0.88
CA GLY A 222 -22.91 10.55 0.83
C GLY A 222 -23.73 11.40 -0.14
N LYS A 223 -24.66 10.84 -0.93
CA LYS A 223 -25.65 11.64 -1.67
C LYS A 223 -26.72 12.29 -0.78
N VAL A 224 -26.94 11.73 0.42
CA VAL A 224 -27.96 12.22 1.36
C VAL A 224 -27.36 13.23 2.35
N ASN A 225 -26.03 13.30 2.48
CA ASN A 225 -25.37 13.99 3.58
C ASN A 225 -24.47 15.14 3.10
N ILE A 226 -24.68 16.33 3.69
CA ILE A 226 -23.80 17.51 3.64
C ILE A 226 -22.35 17.18 4.12
N TRP A 227 -22.16 16.02 4.75
CA TRP A 227 -20.95 15.52 5.40
C TRP A 227 -19.82 15.03 4.49
N ARG A 228 -19.89 15.26 3.17
CA ARG A 228 -18.84 14.84 2.22
C ARG A 228 -17.64 15.80 2.18
N GLU A 229 -17.58 16.79 3.07
CA GLU A 229 -16.55 17.83 3.03
C GLU A 229 -15.14 17.29 3.31
N ASN A 230 -14.98 16.44 4.34
CA ASN A 230 -13.68 15.85 4.68
C ASN A 230 -13.11 14.98 3.55
N GLU A 231 -13.98 14.23 2.85
CA GLU A 231 -13.55 13.39 1.71
C GLU A 231 -13.19 14.21 0.49
N ARG A 232 -13.95 15.28 0.22
CA ARG A 232 -13.63 16.26 -0.83
C ARG A 232 -12.32 16.96 -0.53
N GLU A 233 -12.09 17.33 0.72
CA GLU A 233 -10.83 17.91 1.17
C GLU A 233 -9.66 16.95 0.90
N LEU A 234 -9.77 15.66 1.23
CA LEU A 234 -8.73 14.66 0.91
C LEU A 234 -8.46 14.54 -0.59
N ILE A 235 -9.50 14.56 -1.41
CA ILE A 235 -9.36 14.56 -2.87
C ILE A 235 -8.59 15.80 -3.34
N THR A 236 -9.00 16.97 -2.86
CA THR A 236 -8.40 18.25 -3.24
C THR A 236 -6.95 18.37 -2.75
N GLN A 237 -6.67 17.99 -1.50
CA GLN A 237 -5.32 17.92 -0.94
C GLN A 237 -4.43 16.99 -1.78
N ARG A 238 -4.93 15.79 -2.12
CA ARG A 238 -4.21 14.88 -3.01
C ARG A 238 -3.87 15.54 -4.33
N MET A 239 -4.83 16.20 -4.99
CA MET A 239 -4.62 16.86 -6.28
C MET A 239 -3.61 18.01 -6.17
N ASN A 240 -3.70 18.85 -5.13
CA ASN A 240 -2.75 19.93 -4.87
C ASN A 240 -1.34 19.39 -4.62
N LEU A 241 -1.22 18.29 -3.89
CA LEU A 241 0.06 17.62 -3.67
C LEU A 241 0.63 17.00 -4.94
N GLN A 242 -0.20 16.45 -5.84
CA GLN A 242 0.29 15.97 -7.13
C GLN A 242 0.93 17.11 -7.94
N PHE A 243 0.35 18.31 -7.91
CA PHE A 243 0.96 19.49 -8.53
C PHE A 243 2.26 19.88 -7.82
N SER A 244 2.22 20.00 -6.49
CA SER A 244 3.37 20.42 -5.68
C SER A 244 4.57 19.47 -5.81
N VAL A 245 4.32 18.15 -5.80
CA VAL A 245 5.36 17.13 -6.05
C VAL A 245 5.96 17.29 -7.44
N ARG A 246 5.12 17.45 -8.48
CA ARG A 246 5.60 17.61 -9.86
C ARG A 246 6.40 18.89 -10.04
N GLU A 247 5.93 20.00 -9.49
CA GLU A 247 6.62 21.29 -9.52
C GLU A 247 7.97 21.21 -8.80
N THR A 248 8.00 20.67 -7.59
CA THR A 248 9.23 20.51 -6.81
C THR A 248 10.24 19.63 -7.53
N LEU A 249 9.79 18.54 -8.17
CA LEU A 249 10.66 17.68 -8.98
C LEU A 249 11.23 18.40 -10.19
N LEU A 250 10.45 19.26 -10.85
CA LEU A 250 10.92 20.05 -12.00
C LEU A 250 11.93 21.12 -11.58
N LYS A 251 11.74 21.74 -10.41
CA LYS A 251 12.62 22.81 -9.90
C LYS A 251 13.93 22.28 -9.29
N LEU A 252 13.83 21.28 -8.41
CA LEU A 252 14.97 20.73 -7.67
C LEU A 252 15.67 19.57 -8.39
N GLY A 253 14.99 18.92 -9.34
CA GLY A 253 15.53 17.81 -10.11
C GLY A 253 16.87 18.13 -10.80
N PRO A 254 16.97 19.23 -11.57
CA PRO A 254 18.21 19.64 -12.24
C PRO A 254 19.36 19.94 -11.27
N GLN A 255 19.06 20.43 -10.06
CA GLN A 255 20.07 20.70 -9.02
C GLN A 255 20.63 19.39 -8.45
N THR A 256 19.85 18.31 -8.49
CA THR A 256 20.26 17.01 -7.99
C THR A 256 21.23 16.34 -8.97
N SER A 257 20.91 16.23 -10.26
CA SER A 257 21.79 15.60 -11.27
C SER A 257 21.46 16.13 -12.67
N PRO A 258 22.45 16.32 -13.57
CA PRO A 258 22.17 16.75 -14.94
C PRO A 258 21.26 15.76 -15.70
N ALA A 259 21.41 14.46 -15.45
CA ALA A 259 20.60 13.41 -16.07
C ALA A 259 19.24 13.15 -15.36
N PHE A 260 18.94 13.87 -14.27
CA PHE A 260 17.74 13.62 -13.46
C PHE A 260 16.46 13.67 -14.28
N MET A 261 16.35 14.68 -15.14
CA MET A 261 15.15 14.89 -15.97
C MET A 261 14.98 13.80 -17.03
N GLU A 262 16.08 13.33 -17.61
CA GLU A 262 16.06 12.23 -18.59
C GLU A 262 15.65 10.91 -17.92
N GLU A 263 16.23 10.60 -16.75
CA GLU A 263 15.85 9.43 -15.96
C GLU A 263 14.36 9.50 -15.55
N LEU A 264 13.89 10.68 -15.12
CA LEU A 264 12.50 10.89 -14.73
C LEU A 264 11.53 10.71 -15.90
N TYR A 265 11.86 11.23 -17.08
CA TYR A 265 11.02 11.09 -18.28
C TYR A 265 11.09 9.70 -18.92
N SER A 266 12.16 8.94 -18.68
CA SER A 266 12.24 7.52 -19.07
C SER A 266 11.22 6.66 -18.31
N ILE A 267 10.97 7.01 -17.05
CA ILE A 267 9.98 6.34 -16.20
C ILE A 267 8.58 6.68 -16.69
N LEU A 268 8.29 7.98 -16.80
CA LEU A 268 7.00 8.51 -17.20
C LEU A 268 7.16 9.65 -18.23
N PRO A 269 6.68 9.47 -19.47
CA PRO A 269 6.85 10.49 -20.51
C PRO A 269 6.22 11.83 -20.15
N LYS A 270 6.91 12.93 -20.47
CA LYS A 270 6.43 14.31 -20.24
C LYS A 270 5.03 14.57 -20.80
N ALA A 271 4.71 14.01 -21.97
CA ALA A 271 3.40 14.16 -22.60
C ALA A 271 2.26 13.64 -21.72
N VAL A 272 2.48 12.51 -21.03
CA VAL A 272 1.49 11.90 -20.13
C VAL A 272 1.29 12.78 -18.89
N LEU A 273 2.36 13.34 -18.34
CA LEU A 273 2.29 14.28 -17.21
C LEU A 273 1.52 15.55 -17.56
N VAL A 274 1.82 16.15 -18.71
CA VAL A 274 1.13 17.38 -19.16
C VAL A 274 -0.36 17.12 -19.40
N ALA A 275 -0.70 15.98 -20.01
CA ALA A 275 -2.10 15.58 -20.19
C ALA A 275 -2.82 15.40 -18.84
N ASP A 276 -2.16 14.79 -17.86
CA ASP A 276 -2.74 14.60 -16.53
C ASP A 276 -2.85 15.91 -15.74
N ILE A 277 -1.88 16.83 -15.84
CA ILE A 277 -1.97 18.17 -15.25
C ILE A 277 -3.21 18.90 -15.78
N LYS A 278 -3.44 18.91 -17.09
CA LYS A 278 -4.64 19.51 -17.70
C LYS A 278 -5.92 18.87 -17.18
N ARG A 279 -5.94 17.54 -17.06
CA ARG A 279 -7.07 16.78 -16.50
C ARG A 279 -7.34 17.15 -15.03
N LEU A 280 -6.29 17.28 -14.22
CA LEU A 280 -6.40 17.63 -12.80
C LEU A 280 -6.93 19.06 -12.63
N ILE A 281 -6.46 20.02 -13.41
CA ILE A 281 -6.95 21.40 -13.38
C ILE A 281 -8.45 21.42 -13.66
N ARG A 282 -8.89 20.79 -14.76
CA ARG A 282 -10.30 20.72 -15.14
C ARG A 282 -11.20 20.09 -14.08
N LYS A 283 -10.69 19.12 -13.32
CA LYS A 283 -11.47 18.40 -12.30
C LYS A 283 -11.35 19.02 -10.90
N LYS A 284 -10.48 20.00 -10.69
CA LYS A 284 -10.20 20.54 -9.35
C LYS A 284 -11.46 21.17 -8.74
N GLU A 285 -12.19 21.93 -9.56
CA GLU A 285 -13.43 22.58 -9.16
C GLU A 285 -14.53 21.58 -8.81
N ASP A 286 -14.66 20.47 -9.54
CA ASP A 286 -15.70 19.46 -9.28
C ASP A 286 -15.64 18.94 -7.83
N PHE A 287 -14.42 18.73 -7.33
CA PHE A 287 -14.16 18.08 -6.04
C PHE A 287 -13.81 19.04 -4.90
N ALA A 288 -13.67 20.35 -5.15
CA ALA A 288 -13.37 21.32 -4.10
C ALA A 288 -14.46 21.34 -3.01
N PRO A 289 -14.10 21.44 -1.72
CA PRO A 289 -15.07 21.63 -0.64
C PRO A 289 -15.81 22.97 -0.81
N LEU A 290 -17.01 23.08 -0.24
CA LEU A 290 -17.89 24.26 -0.43
C LEU A 290 -17.21 25.57 0.00
N GLN A 291 -16.47 25.53 1.11
CA GLN A 291 -15.69 26.67 1.60
C GLN A 291 -14.66 27.15 0.56
N MET A 292 -13.96 26.20 -0.09
CA MET A 292 -12.96 26.53 -1.11
C MET A 292 -13.61 27.00 -2.41
N LYS A 293 -14.78 26.46 -2.78
CA LYS A 293 -15.56 26.95 -3.93
C LYS A 293 -16.01 28.40 -3.72
N SER A 294 -16.48 28.74 -2.52
CA SER A 294 -16.84 30.12 -2.19
C SER A 294 -15.64 31.07 -2.32
N LEU A 295 -14.45 30.66 -1.87
CA LEU A 295 -13.24 31.48 -2.04
C LEU A 295 -12.84 31.64 -3.51
N MET A 296 -12.98 30.60 -4.33
CA MET A 296 -12.67 30.66 -5.76
C MET A 296 -13.62 31.61 -6.51
N ASN A 297 -14.93 31.49 -6.27
CA ASN A 297 -15.91 32.37 -6.88
C ASN A 297 -15.68 33.83 -6.47
N ASN A 298 -15.42 34.09 -5.19
CA ASN A 298 -15.14 35.44 -4.71
C ASN A 298 -13.84 36.02 -5.32
N ALA A 299 -12.84 35.20 -5.63
CA ALA A 299 -11.61 35.65 -6.28
C ALA A 299 -11.83 36.01 -7.77
N GLU A 300 -12.75 35.33 -8.45
CA GLU A 300 -13.14 35.66 -9.83
C GLU A 300 -14.00 36.93 -9.91
N GLU A 301 -14.80 37.23 -8.88
CA GLU A 301 -15.61 38.46 -8.81
C GLU A 301 -14.78 39.73 -8.53
N ILE A 302 -13.53 39.59 -8.08
CA ILE A 302 -12.64 40.72 -7.75
C ILE A 302 -11.70 41.10 -8.91
N LEU A 303 -11.62 40.27 -9.96
CA LEU A 303 -10.80 40.49 -11.17
C LEU A 303 -11.63 41.07 -12.33
#